data_AF-A0A380FLA8-F1
#
_entry.id   AF-A0A380FLA8-F1
#
_cell.length_a   1.000
_cell.length_b   1.000
_cell.length_c   1.000
_cell.angle_alpha   90.00
_cell.angle_beta   90.00
_cell.angle_gamma   90.00
#
_symmetry.space_group_name_H-M   'P 1'
#
loop_
_entity.id
_entity.type
_entity.pdbx_description
1 polymer ?
#
loop_
_entity_poly.entity_id
_entity_poly.type
_entity_poly.pdbx_seq_one_letter_code
_entity_poly.pdbx_strand_id
1 'polypeptide(L)'
;MALIILICHCPEVKERAFRLLLDFGFSRDVLEQSPFQMSGGQMRKIALTSILAMNPDIVILDEPTAGLDPKKPKAKLCQLIKKFTD
;
A
#
# COMPACT_ATOMS: atom_id res chain seq x y z
N MET A 1 -2.44 -3.45 11.57
CA MET A 1 -1.26 -2.72 12.08
C MET A 1 -0.15 -2.68 11.03
N ALA A 2 -0.27 -1.71 10.12
CA ALA A 2 0.62 -1.48 8.99
C ALA A 2 2.03 -1.09 9.47
N LEU A 3 3.03 -1.88 9.06
CA LEU A 3 4.42 -1.80 9.55
C LEU A 3 5.04 -0.39 9.50
N ILE A 4 4.69 0.47 8.55
CA ILE A 4 5.37 1.76 8.39
C ILE A 4 4.78 2.93 9.19
N ILE A 5 3.48 2.93 9.47
CA ILE A 5 2.87 4.05 10.23
C ILE A 5 3.32 4.01 11.71
N LEU A 6 3.64 2.82 12.22
CA LEU A 6 4.14 2.63 13.59
C LEU A 6 5.65 2.89 13.72
N ILE A 7 6.44 2.55 12.70
CA ILE A 7 7.92 2.58 12.80
C ILE A 7 8.47 3.98 12.43
N CYS A 8 7.89 4.64 11.43
CA CYS A 8 8.40 5.92 10.97
C CYS A 8 7.88 7.06 11.84
N HIS A 9 8.76 7.84 12.47
CA HIS A 9 8.39 9.02 13.26
C HIS A 9 8.28 10.31 12.43
N CYS A 10 8.64 10.26 11.15
CA CYS A 10 8.51 11.38 10.21
C CYS A 10 7.03 11.63 9.87
N PRO A 11 6.48 12.82 10.21
CA PRO A 11 5.08 13.15 9.94
C PRO A 11 4.75 13.09 8.44
N GLU A 12 5.66 13.52 7.58
CA GLU A 12 5.43 13.52 6.13
C GLU A 12 5.24 12.10 5.57
N VAL A 13 6.03 11.13 6.05
CA VAL A 13 5.90 9.72 5.64
C VAL A 13 4.57 9.14 6.10
N LYS A 14 4.14 9.44 7.33
CA LYS A 14 2.84 8.98 7.85
C LYS A 14 1.69 9.53 7.01
N GLU A 15 1.75 10.81 6.65
CA GLU A 15 0.70 11.43 5.85
C GLU A 15 0.66 10.88 4.42
N ARG A 16 1.82 10.66 3.78
CA ARG A 16 1.90 9.99 2.47
C ARG A 16 1.36 8.57 2.54
N ALA A 17 1.74 7.79 3.56
CA ALA A 17 1.23 6.44 3.77
C ALA A 17 -0.30 6.43 3.90
N PHE A 18 -0.87 7.38 4.64
CA PHE A 18 -2.32 7.47 4.81
C PHE A 18 -3.04 7.77 3.48
N ARG A 19 -2.52 8.71 2.68
CA ARG A 19 -3.07 9.02 1.36
C ARG A 19 -3.02 7.80 0.43
N LEU A 20 -1.90 7.08 0.43
CA LEU A 20 -1.73 5.84 -0.35
C LEU A 20 -2.73 4.75 0.06
N LEU A 21 -2.99 4.57 1.36
CA LEU A 21 -3.99 3.62 1.84
C LEU A 21 -5.39 3.95 1.30
N LEU A 22 -5.78 5.23 1.32
CA LEU A 22 -7.05 5.68 0.76
C LEU A 22 -7.13 5.40 -0.75
N ASP A 23 -6.06 5.69 -1.49
CA ASP A 23 -5.96 5.41 -2.92
C ASP A 23 -6.12 3.91 -3.24
N PHE A 24 -5.58 3.04 -2.37
CA PHE A 24 -5.73 1.59 -2.46
C PHE A 24 -7.12 1.07 -2.05
N GLY A 25 -8.02 1.95 -1.62
CA GLY A 25 -9.39 1.65 -1.24
C GLY A 25 -9.55 1.19 0.21
N PHE A 26 -8.59 1.50 1.08
CA PHE A 26 -8.77 1.32 2.52
C PHE A 26 -9.48 2.51 3.13
N SER A 27 -10.27 2.25 4.15
CA SER A 27 -10.87 3.25 5.03
C SER A 27 -9.98 3.52 6.24
N ARG A 28 -10.29 4.57 7.02
CA ARG A 28 -9.43 5.04 8.12
C ARG A 28 -9.24 4.01 9.24
N ASP A 29 -10.21 3.12 9.43
CA ASP A 29 -10.21 2.02 10.40
C ASP A 29 -9.15 0.94 10.10
N VAL A 30 -8.51 0.95 8.92
CA VAL A 30 -7.41 0.03 8.60
C VAL A 30 -6.26 0.09 9.62
N LEU A 31 -6.12 1.21 10.33
CA LEU A 31 -5.12 1.40 11.39
C LEU A 31 -5.42 0.54 12.62
N GLU A 32 -6.70 0.30 12.89
CA GLU A 32 -7.20 -0.45 14.03
C GLU A 32 -7.35 -1.94 13.72
N GLN A 33 -7.40 -2.30 12.43
CA GLN A 33 -7.50 -3.70 12.00
C GLN A 33 -6.21 -4.50 12.28
N SER A 34 -6.39 -5.74 12.75
CA SER A 34 -5.29 -6.68 12.93
C SER A 34 -4.75 -7.14 11.58
N PRO A 35 -3.42 -7.20 11.36
CA PRO A 35 -2.84 -7.75 10.14
C PRO A 35 -3.30 -9.18 9.83
N PHE A 36 -3.58 -9.97 10.88
CA PHE A 36 -4.01 -11.36 10.74
C PHE A 36 -5.45 -11.50 10.20
N GLN A 37 -6.23 -10.43 10.21
CA GLN A 37 -7.60 -10.39 9.68
C GLN A 37 -7.65 -9.92 8.21
N MET A 38 -6.50 -9.54 7.64
CA MET A 38 -6.43 -8.99 6.30
C MET A 38 -6.24 -10.08 5.25
N SER A 39 -6.93 -9.96 4.12
CA SER A 39 -6.68 -10.82 2.96
C SER A 39 -5.26 -10.62 2.42
N GLY A 40 -4.72 -11.64 1.72
CA GLY A 40 -3.38 -11.54 1.12
C GLY A 40 -3.23 -10.33 0.18
N GLY A 41 -4.28 -9.99 -0.58
CA GLY A 41 -4.29 -8.79 -1.42
C GLY A 41 -4.27 -7.47 -0.62
N GLN A 42 -4.91 -7.41 0.54
CA GLN A 42 -4.84 -6.25 1.44
C GLN A 42 -3.45 -6.11 2.05
N MET A 43 -2.87 -7.21 2.56
CA MET A 43 -1.51 -7.22 3.10
C MET A 43 -0.49 -6.74 2.07
N ARG A 44 -0.64 -7.16 0.80
CA ARG A 44 0.24 -6.73 -0.30
C ARG A 44 0.13 -5.25 -0.60
N LYS A 45 -1.08 -4.68 -0.61
CA LYS A 45 -1.28 -3.23 -0.77
C LYS A 45 -0.68 -2.45 0.40
N ILE A 46 -0.79 -2.95 1.62
CA ILE A 46 -0.17 -2.31 2.81
C ILE A 46 1.36 -2.34 2.72
N ALA A 47 1.95 -3.46 2.29
CA ALA A 47 3.38 -3.55 2.04
C ALA A 47 3.84 -2.61 0.91
N LEU A 48 3.06 -2.49 -0.16
CA LEU A 48 3.39 -1.54 -1.22
C LEU A 48 3.27 -0.09 -0.74
N THR A 49 2.22 0.22 0.03
CA THR A 49 2.04 1.54 0.65
C THR A 49 3.22 1.88 1.53
N SER A 50 3.72 0.92 2.30
CA SER A 50 4.85 1.12 3.19
C SER A 50 6.09 1.52 2.38
N ILE A 51 6.40 0.79 1.31
CA ILE A 51 7.54 1.09 0.43
C ILE A 51 7.38 2.46 -0.26
N LEU A 52 6.23 2.71 -0.90
CA LEU A 52 5.98 3.95 -1.65
C LEU A 52 5.91 5.19 -0.76
N ALA A 53 5.47 5.04 0.50
CA ALA A 53 5.42 6.15 1.44
C ALA A 53 6.81 6.72 1.76
N MET A 54 7.87 5.92 1.59
CA MET A 54 9.26 6.37 1.77
C MET A 54 9.77 7.22 0.60
N ASN A 55 9.02 7.30 -0.51
CA ASN A 55 9.44 7.95 -1.76
C ASN A 55 10.85 7.52 -2.21
N PRO A 56 11.06 6.20 -2.41
CA PRO A 56 12.33 5.70 -2.94
C PRO A 56 12.52 6.14 -4.39
N ASP A 57 13.78 6.36 -4.80
CA ASP A 57 14.11 6.70 -6.19
C ASP A 57 13.89 5.54 -7.16
N ILE A 58 14.02 4.30 -6.67
CA ILE A 58 13.89 3.07 -7.45
C ILE A 58 13.11 2.04 -6.64
N VAL A 59 12.10 1.42 -7.27
CA VAL A 59 11.36 0.29 -6.71
C VAL A 59 11.40 -0.88 -7.69
N ILE A 60 11.88 -2.03 -7.22
CA ILE A 60 11.85 -3.29 -7.97
C ILE A 60 10.72 -4.14 -7.39
N LEU A 61 9.77 -4.50 -8.24
CA LEU A 61 8.62 -5.32 -7.86
C LEU A 61 8.66 -6.63 -8.64
N ASP A 62 8.81 -7.74 -7.92
CA ASP A 62 8.65 -9.06 -8.52
C ASP A 62 7.19 -9.52 -8.41
N GLU A 63 6.58 -9.79 -9.57
CA GLU A 63 5.16 -10.10 -9.75
C GLU A 63 4.19 -9.33 -8.82
N PRO A 64 4.07 -7.98 -8.95
CA PRO A 64 3.27 -7.16 -8.04
C PRO A 64 1.78 -7.49 -8.04
N THR A 65 1.30 -8.20 -9.07
CA THR A 65 -0.12 -8.57 -9.21
C THR A 65 -0.44 -10.01 -8.82
N ALA A 66 0.54 -10.80 -8.37
CA ALA A 66 0.31 -12.19 -7.99
C ALA A 66 -0.69 -12.29 -6.81
N GLY A 67 -1.63 -13.23 -6.89
CA GLY A 67 -2.65 -13.45 -5.84
C GLY A 67 -3.74 -12.37 -5.73
N LEU A 68 -3.78 -11.39 -6.64
CA LEU A 68 -4.92 -10.47 -6.76
C LEU A 68 -6.03 -11.13 -7.59
N ASP A 69 -7.25 -11.04 -7.07
CA ASP A 69 -8.46 -11.55 -7.71
C ASP A 69 -8.56 -11.02 -9.16
N PRO A 70 -8.55 -11.90 -10.19
CA PRO A 70 -8.63 -11.50 -11.59
C PRO A 70 -9.92 -10.77 -11.94
N LYS A 71 -10.98 -10.87 -11.11
CA LYS A 71 -12.25 -10.14 -11.28
C LYS A 71 -12.25 -8.76 -10.63
N LYS A 72 -11.29 -8.46 -9.74
CA LYS A 72 -11.11 -7.12 -9.18
C LYS A 72 -10.20 -6.29 -10.09
N PRO A 73 -10.35 -4.96 -10.16
CA PRO A 73 -9.58 -4.16 -11.11
C PRO A 73 -8.09 -4.13 -10.73
N LYS A 74 -7.30 -5.05 -11.29
CA LYS A 74 -5.82 -4.96 -11.33
C LYS A 74 -5.37 -3.61 -11.88
N ALA A 75 -6.18 -3.04 -12.79
CA ALA A 75 -6.01 -1.73 -13.36
C ALA A 75 -5.76 -0.63 -12.32
N LYS A 76 -6.42 -0.66 -11.16
CA LYS A 76 -6.26 0.40 -10.16
C LYS A 76 -4.91 0.32 -9.43
N LEU A 77 -4.42 -0.89 -9.13
CA LEU A 77 -3.06 -1.08 -8.59
C LEU A 77 -2.01 -0.67 -9.62
N CYS A 78 -2.14 -1.11 -10.87
CA CYS A 78 -1.21 -0.76 -11.93
C CYS A 78 -1.19 0.74 -12.24
N GLN A 79 -2.35 1.42 -12.24
CA GLN A 79 -2.44 2.87 -12.38
C GLN A 79 -1.76 3.59 -11.22
N LEU A 80 -1.95 3.11 -9.99
CA LEU A 80 -1.28 3.68 -8.82
C LEU A 80 0.24 3.50 -8.92
N ILE A 81 0.73 2.30 -9.26
CA ILE A 81 2.17 2.09 -9.45
C ILE A 81 2.72 3.03 -10.53
N LYS A 82 2.05 3.17 -11.68
CA LYS A 82 2.46 4.11 -12.74
C LYS A 82 2.55 5.55 -12.25
N LYS A 83 1.55 6.03 -11.50
CA LYS A 83 1.51 7.40 -10.95
C LYS A 83 2.72 7.75 -10.05
N PHE A 84 3.37 6.75 -9.46
CA PHE A 84 4.54 6.93 -8.60
C PHE A 84 5.86 6.54 -9.28
N THR A 85 5.83 6.09 -10.53
CA THR A 85 7.02 5.73 -11.32
C THR A 85 7.34 6.76 -12.40
N ASP A 86 6.42 7.68 -12.70
CA ASP A 86 6.62 8.88 -13.52
C ASP A 86 7.02 10.08 -12.64
#